data_AF-A0A924D2F7-F1
#
_entry.id   AF-A0A924D2F7-F1
#
_cell.length_a   1.000
_cell.length_b   1.000
_cell.length_c   1.000
_cell.angle_alpha   90.00
_cell.angle_beta   90.00
_cell.angle_gamma   90.00
#
_symmetry.space_group_name_H-M   'P 1'
#
loop_
_entity.id
_entity.type
_entity.pdbx_description
1 polymer ?
#
loop_
_entity_poly.entity_id
_entity_poly.type
_entity_poly.pdbx_seq_one_letter_code
_entity_poly.pdbx_strand_id
1 'polypeptide(L)'
;IVLNVAALIFMVPLGLATATGVMVGRAHGAQDPAGVRRWARIGFGTTVVVTLMICTIVAIGNGQIAAAYTREPAVQAITAAALLLSCLFFVADGLQVVGAQSLRAQSDVWAPTATHLASYVLVMMPLGYLFAIPMGLGVNGIVWAVIVASLMSATLLWGRFLWLTNPRRVRSSSAAPRSG
;
A
#
# COMPACT_ATOMS: atom_id res chain seq x y z
N ILE A 1 -0.51 2.81 22.24
CA ILE A 1 0.91 2.97 21.86
C ILE A 1 1.14 2.50 20.43
N VAL A 2 0.97 1.20 20.14
CA VAL A 2 1.22 0.62 18.81
C VAL A 2 0.50 1.35 17.68
N LEU A 3 -0.81 1.60 17.81
CA LEU A 3 -1.59 2.33 16.79
C LEU A 3 -1.05 3.74 16.52
N ASN A 4 -0.55 4.46 17.54
CA ASN A 4 0.01 5.80 17.35
C ASN A 4 1.33 5.74 16.57
N VAL A 5 2.22 4.82 16.95
CA VAL A 5 3.50 4.62 16.25
C VAL A 5 3.23 4.16 14.81
N ALA A 6 2.27 3.25 14.63
CA ALA A 6 1.87 2.77 13.32
C ALA A 6 1.32 3.90 12.43
N ALA A 7 0.48 4.79 12.97
CA ALA A 7 -0.03 5.94 12.25
C ALA A 7 1.09 6.90 11.81
N LEU A 8 2.07 7.16 12.68
CA LEU A 8 3.24 7.98 12.35
C LEU A 8 4.06 7.37 11.21
N ILE A 9 4.33 6.07 11.28
CA ILE A 9 5.05 5.34 10.22
C ILE A 9 4.26 5.41 8.90
N PHE A 10 2.95 5.22 8.96
CA PHE A 10 2.07 5.21 7.79
C PHE A 10 1.94 6.58 7.09
N MET A 11 2.23 7.70 7.78
CA MET A 11 2.24 9.01 7.13
C MET A 11 3.30 9.12 6.02
N VAL A 12 4.42 8.38 6.12
CA VAL A 12 5.48 8.42 5.10
C VAL A 12 5.03 7.84 3.76
N PRO A 13 4.55 6.58 3.67
CA PRO A 13 4.03 6.05 2.41
C PRO A 13 2.80 6.84 1.92
N LEU A 14 1.97 7.37 2.81
CA LEU A 14 0.86 8.24 2.42
C LEU A 14 1.35 9.52 1.71
N GLY A 15 2.39 10.17 2.24
CA GLY A 15 3.03 11.33 1.61
C GLY A 15 3.69 11.01 0.26
N LEU A 16 4.34 9.85 0.14
CA LEU A 16 4.90 9.40 -1.14
C LEU A 16 3.80 9.10 -2.17
N ALA A 17 2.68 8.52 -1.73
CA ALA A 17 1.54 8.24 -2.58
C ALA A 17 0.87 9.51 -3.09
N THR A 18 0.70 10.54 -2.25
CA THR A 18 0.16 11.84 -2.69
C THR A 18 1.11 12.52 -3.69
N ALA A 19 2.42 12.57 -3.40
CA ALA A 19 3.41 13.12 -4.34
C ALA A 19 3.41 12.38 -5.69
N THR A 20 3.37 11.04 -5.66
CA THR A 20 3.26 10.22 -6.86
C THR A 20 1.98 10.52 -7.63
N GLY A 21 0.84 10.64 -6.93
CA GLY A 21 -0.44 11.01 -7.52
C GLY A 21 -0.40 12.35 -8.25
N VAL A 22 0.25 13.39 -7.67
CA VAL A 22 0.42 14.68 -8.35
C VAL A 22 1.25 14.56 -9.62
N MET A 23 2.39 13.85 -9.56
CA MET A 23 3.28 13.70 -10.72
C MET A 23 2.63 12.87 -11.85
N VAL A 24 1.91 11.81 -11.49
CA VAL A 24 1.12 10.99 -12.42
C VAL A 24 -0.02 11.81 -13.02
N GLY A 25 -0.77 12.56 -12.19
CA GLY A 25 -1.88 13.40 -12.64
C GLY A 25 -1.43 14.50 -13.59
N ARG A 26 -0.28 15.14 -13.33
CA ARG A 26 0.33 16.11 -14.24
C ARG A 26 0.69 15.49 -15.59
N ALA A 27 1.33 14.32 -15.60
CA ALA A 27 1.67 13.63 -16.85
C ALA A 27 0.42 13.16 -17.61
N HIS A 28 -0.61 12.71 -16.89
CA HIS A 28 -1.89 12.32 -17.47
C HIS A 28 -2.60 13.51 -18.11
N GLY A 29 -2.66 14.65 -17.43
CA GLY A 29 -3.21 15.90 -17.98
C GLY A 29 -2.45 16.40 -19.21
N ALA A 30 -1.14 16.20 -19.24
CA ALA A 30 -0.29 16.52 -20.40
C ALA A 30 -0.38 15.53 -21.57
N GLN A 31 -1.25 14.52 -21.48
CA GLN A 31 -1.37 13.43 -22.48
C GLN A 31 -0.03 12.71 -22.73
N ASP A 32 0.81 12.58 -21.69
CA ASP A 32 2.10 11.89 -21.75
C ASP A 32 2.02 10.51 -21.05
N PRO A 33 1.66 9.44 -21.78
CA PRO A 33 1.57 8.09 -21.22
C PRO A 33 2.95 7.53 -20.82
N ALA A 34 4.05 8.02 -21.40
CA ALA A 34 5.39 7.61 -21.00
C ALA A 34 5.76 8.22 -19.64
N GLY A 35 5.41 9.49 -19.44
CA GLY A 35 5.51 10.20 -18.16
C GLY A 35 4.70 9.53 -17.07
N VAL A 36 3.44 9.16 -17.34
CA VAL A 36 2.58 8.43 -16.38
C VAL A 36 3.27 7.15 -15.89
N ARG A 37 3.78 6.33 -16.82
CA ARG A 37 4.50 5.08 -16.47
C ARG A 37 5.79 5.33 -15.70
N ARG A 38 6.51 6.41 -16.03
CA ARG A 38 7.77 6.75 -15.37
C ARG A 38 7.52 7.18 -13.93
N TRP A 39 6.62 8.13 -13.71
CA TRP A 39 6.34 8.66 -12.37
C TRP A 39 5.71 7.64 -11.45
N ALA A 40 4.81 6.80 -11.95
CA ALA A 40 4.28 5.69 -11.15
C ALA A 40 5.39 4.71 -10.75
N ARG A 41 6.22 4.23 -11.69
CA ARG A 41 7.31 3.30 -11.36
C ARG A 41 8.29 3.87 -10.35
N ILE A 42 8.63 5.15 -10.47
CA ILE A 42 9.47 5.85 -9.49
C ILE A 42 8.78 5.86 -8.12
N GLY A 43 7.51 6.30 -8.05
CA GLY A 43 6.76 6.37 -6.80
C GLY A 43 6.58 5.01 -6.10
N PHE A 44 6.34 3.95 -6.87
CA PHE A 44 6.29 2.59 -6.35
C PHE A 44 7.65 2.14 -5.81
N GLY A 45 8.72 2.32 -6.59
CA GLY A 45 10.07 1.95 -6.18
C GLY A 45 10.55 2.71 -4.94
N THR A 46 10.34 4.03 -4.89
CA THR A 46 10.71 4.85 -3.74
C THR A 46 9.92 4.47 -2.50
N THR A 47 8.63 4.17 -2.64
CA THR A 47 7.80 3.73 -1.51
C THR A 47 8.30 2.41 -0.92
N VAL A 48 8.61 1.42 -1.76
CA VAL A 48 9.18 0.16 -1.27
C VAL A 48 10.49 0.39 -0.52
N VAL A 49 11.42 1.15 -1.09
CA VAL A 49 12.73 1.42 -0.48
C VAL A 49 12.59 2.16 0.84
N VAL A 50 11.80 3.24 0.87
CA VAL A 50 11.62 4.07 2.08
C VAL A 50 10.86 3.30 3.17
N THR A 51 9.80 2.57 2.81
CA THR A 51 9.06 1.77 3.79
C THR A 51 9.90 0.64 4.35
N LEU A 52 10.73 -0.04 3.54
CA LEU A 52 11.67 -1.06 4.03
C LEU A 52 12.73 -0.45 4.95
N MET A 53 13.26 0.73 4.62
CA MET A 53 14.21 1.45 5.49
C MET A 53 13.57 1.75 6.85
N ILE A 54 12.35 2.30 6.86
CA ILE A 54 11.63 2.62 8.10
C ILE A 54 11.34 1.35 8.90
N CYS A 55 10.89 0.28 8.24
CA CYS A 55 10.65 -1.01 8.90
C CYS A 55 11.92 -1.57 9.53
N THR A 56 13.08 -1.41 8.87
CA THR A 56 14.38 -1.82 9.41
C THR A 56 14.76 -1.00 10.65
N ILE A 57 14.57 0.33 10.61
CA ILE A 57 14.82 1.21 11.75
C ILE A 57 13.92 0.83 12.93
N VAL A 58 12.63 0.59 12.68
CA VAL A 58 11.67 0.20 13.71
C VAL A 58 12.00 -1.20 14.25
N ALA A 59 12.45 -2.13 13.41
CA ALA A 59 12.80 -3.47 13.85
C ALA A 59 14.00 -3.48 14.80
N ILE A 60 15.02 -2.65 14.53
CA ILE A 60 16.20 -2.51 15.38
C ILE A 60 15.88 -1.69 16.64
N GLY A 61 15.07 -0.63 16.49
CA GLY A 61 14.74 0.32 17.56
C GLY A 61 13.49 0.00 18.38
N ASN A 62 12.82 -1.14 18.15
CA ASN A 62 11.50 -1.44 18.73
C ASN A 62 11.44 -1.29 20.27
N GLY A 63 12.50 -1.71 20.96
CA GLY A 63 12.60 -1.65 22.42
C GLY A 63 12.77 -0.22 22.92
N GLN A 64 13.57 0.61 22.22
CA GLN A 64 13.74 2.03 22.54
C GLN A 64 12.44 2.80 22.29
N ILE A 65 11.76 2.50 21.19
CA ILE A 65 10.44 3.08 20.88
C ILE A 65 9.46 2.68 21.99
N ALA A 66 9.37 1.41 22.37
CA ALA A 66 8.48 0.96 23.44
C ALA A 66 8.80 1.63 24.79
N ALA A 67 10.08 1.73 25.15
CA ALA A 67 10.53 2.37 26.38
C ALA A 67 10.26 3.88 26.44
N ALA A 68 10.17 4.55 25.29
CA ALA A 68 9.77 5.95 25.22
C ALA A 68 8.30 6.18 25.59
N TYR A 69 7.44 5.16 25.42
CA TYR A 69 6.00 5.28 25.70
C TYR A 69 5.58 4.73 27.07
N THR A 70 6.31 3.76 27.62
CA THR A 70 5.98 3.17 28.93
C THR A 70 7.22 2.67 29.66
N ARG A 71 7.18 2.70 30.99
CA ARG A 71 8.22 2.14 31.87
C ARG A 71 7.89 0.74 32.39
N GLU A 72 6.70 0.23 32.10
CA GLU A 72 6.26 -1.09 32.57
C GLU A 72 6.83 -2.21 31.66
N PRO A 73 7.68 -3.13 32.18
CA PRO A 73 8.40 -4.10 31.35
C PRO A 73 7.48 -5.04 30.56
N ALA A 74 6.35 -5.46 31.15
CA ALA A 74 5.36 -6.32 30.49
C ALA A 74 4.75 -5.65 29.26
N VAL A 75 4.40 -4.36 29.36
CA VAL A 75 3.83 -3.58 28.26
C VAL A 75 4.88 -3.26 27.19
N GLN A 76 6.14 -3.05 27.58
CA GLN A 76 7.24 -2.85 26.62
C GLN A 76 7.43 -4.08 25.73
N ALA A 77 7.47 -5.28 26.32
CA ALA A 77 7.65 -6.53 25.56
C ALA A 77 6.54 -6.75 24.53
N ILE A 78 5.27 -6.56 24.95
CA ILE A 78 4.11 -6.69 24.05
C ILE A 78 4.16 -5.63 22.94
N THR A 79 4.52 -4.39 23.28
CA THR A 79 4.61 -3.29 22.31
C THR A 79 5.70 -3.55 21.28
N ALA A 80 6.91 -3.94 21.70
CA ALA A 80 8.03 -4.21 20.79
C ALA A 80 7.70 -5.33 19.79
N ALA A 81 7.06 -6.41 20.24
CA ALA A 81 6.59 -7.49 19.38
C ALA A 81 5.52 -7.00 18.37
N ALA A 82 4.56 -6.20 18.83
CA ALA A 82 3.52 -5.66 17.97
C ALA A 82 4.06 -4.66 16.92
N LEU A 83 5.11 -3.90 17.25
CA LEU A 83 5.80 -3.02 16.29
C LEU A 83 6.47 -3.81 15.16
N LEU A 84 7.14 -4.92 15.50
CA LEU A 84 7.71 -5.84 14.49
C LEU A 84 6.63 -6.42 13.58
N LEU A 85 5.50 -6.86 14.16
CA LEU A 85 4.37 -7.34 13.38
C LEU A 85 3.81 -6.26 12.45
N SER A 86 3.84 -4.99 12.87
CA SER A 86 3.35 -3.87 12.07
C SER A 86 4.21 -3.63 10.83
N CYS A 87 5.53 -3.80 10.96
CA CYS A 87 6.47 -3.70 9.84
C CYS A 87 6.16 -4.68 8.70
N LEU A 88 5.61 -5.87 9.01
CA LEU A 88 5.32 -6.88 7.99
C LEU A 88 4.25 -6.44 6.99
N PHE A 89 3.26 -5.64 7.43
CA PHE A 89 2.17 -5.21 6.54
C PHE A 89 2.40 -3.83 5.90
N PHE A 90 3.27 -2.98 6.47
CA PHE A 90 3.46 -1.61 5.94
C PHE A 90 3.95 -1.58 4.49
N VAL A 91 4.79 -2.54 4.07
CA VAL A 91 5.29 -2.58 2.69
C VAL A 91 4.14 -2.86 1.70
N ALA A 92 3.30 -3.85 2.03
CA ALA A 92 2.14 -4.20 1.20
C ALA A 92 1.13 -3.04 1.15
N ASP A 93 0.87 -2.42 2.30
CA ASP A 93 -0.06 -1.31 2.43
C ASP A 93 0.45 -0.06 1.67
N GLY A 94 1.74 0.27 1.80
CA GLY A 94 2.36 1.36 1.05
C GLY A 94 2.24 1.19 -0.47
N LEU A 95 2.50 -0.01 -0.98
CA LEU A 95 2.33 -0.35 -2.41
C LEU A 95 0.89 -0.14 -2.87
N GLN A 96 -0.07 -0.61 -2.09
CA GLN A 96 -1.49 -0.47 -2.39
C GLN A 96 -1.92 1.00 -2.42
N VAL A 97 -1.51 1.80 -1.43
CA VAL A 97 -1.87 3.22 -1.33
C VAL A 97 -1.32 4.01 -2.52
N VAL A 98 -0.07 3.77 -2.91
CA VAL A 98 0.53 4.42 -4.10
C VAL A 98 -0.19 4.00 -5.38
N GLY A 99 -0.53 2.73 -5.52
CA GLY A 99 -1.29 2.23 -6.67
C GLY A 99 -2.67 2.84 -6.79
N ALA A 100 -3.40 2.90 -5.67
CA ALA A 100 -4.71 3.52 -5.61
C ALA A 100 -4.65 5.01 -5.98
N GLN A 101 -3.69 5.75 -5.42
CA GLN A 101 -3.51 7.18 -5.73
C GLN A 101 -3.10 7.41 -7.18
N SER A 102 -2.25 6.55 -7.75
CA SER A 102 -1.82 6.65 -9.15
C SER A 102 -2.97 6.38 -10.14
N LEU A 103 -3.91 5.49 -9.80
CA LEU A 103 -5.10 5.22 -10.61
C LEU A 103 -6.13 6.36 -10.50
N ARG A 104 -6.39 6.85 -9.28
CA ARG A 104 -7.26 8.01 -9.05
C ARG A 104 -6.77 9.25 -9.78
N ALA A 105 -5.46 9.46 -9.82
CA ALA A 105 -4.83 10.56 -10.57
C ALA A 105 -5.05 10.47 -12.09
N GLN A 106 -5.40 9.29 -12.62
CA GLN A 106 -5.78 9.06 -14.02
C GLN A 106 -7.30 8.98 -14.21
N SER A 107 -8.09 9.51 -13.25
CA SER A 107 -9.56 9.45 -13.22
C SER A 107 -10.17 8.04 -13.08
N ASP A 108 -9.37 6.99 -12.84
CA ASP A 108 -9.88 5.65 -12.52
C ASP A 108 -10.06 5.48 -11.00
N VAL A 109 -11.21 5.95 -10.51
CA VAL A 109 -11.56 5.94 -9.08
C VAL A 109 -12.23 4.63 -8.65
N TRP A 110 -12.92 3.96 -9.58
CA TRP A 110 -13.71 2.76 -9.29
C TRP A 110 -12.85 1.52 -9.12
N ALA A 111 -11.77 1.37 -9.89
CA ALA A 111 -10.90 0.20 -9.74
C ALA A 111 -10.26 0.12 -8.34
N PRO A 112 -9.69 1.20 -7.77
CA PRO A 112 -9.24 1.22 -6.37
C PRO A 112 -10.31 0.83 -5.36
N THR A 113 -11.50 1.41 -5.48
CA THR A 113 -12.60 1.17 -4.54
C THR A 113 -13.08 -0.28 -4.57
N ALA A 114 -13.32 -0.82 -5.77
CA ALA A 114 -13.77 -2.21 -5.92
C ALA A 114 -12.70 -3.20 -5.43
N THR A 115 -11.42 -2.94 -5.72
CA THR A 115 -10.31 -3.79 -5.28
C THR A 115 -10.16 -3.79 -3.77
N HIS A 116 -10.28 -2.64 -3.12
CA HIS A 116 -10.23 -2.54 -1.66
C HIS A 116 -11.40 -3.28 -1.01
N LEU A 117 -12.62 -3.10 -1.53
CA LEU A 117 -13.80 -3.79 -1.01
C LEU A 117 -13.65 -5.31 -1.13
N ALA A 118 -13.26 -5.81 -2.30
CA ALA A 118 -13.03 -7.24 -2.51
C ALA A 118 -11.92 -7.77 -1.60
N SER A 119 -10.81 -7.05 -1.47
CA SER A 119 -9.67 -7.51 -0.68
C SER A 119 -9.95 -7.55 0.82
N TYR A 120 -10.54 -6.50 1.38
CA TYR A 120 -10.73 -6.44 2.82
C TYR A 120 -12.03 -7.09 3.30
N VAL A 121 -13.09 -7.10 2.49
CA VAL A 121 -14.34 -7.74 2.92
C VAL A 121 -14.33 -9.21 2.55
N LEU A 122 -14.00 -9.57 1.31
CA LEU A 122 -14.12 -10.95 0.84
C LEU A 122 -12.91 -11.82 1.19
N VAL A 123 -11.74 -11.23 1.42
CA VAL A 123 -10.51 -12.01 1.68
C VAL A 123 -10.00 -11.80 3.11
N MET A 124 -9.79 -10.56 3.55
CA MET A 124 -9.28 -10.31 4.91
C MET A 124 -10.21 -10.84 5.99
N MET A 125 -11.54 -10.61 5.92
CA MET A 125 -12.45 -11.10 6.97
C MET A 125 -12.49 -12.63 7.09
N PRO A 126 -12.69 -13.41 6.00
CA PRO A 126 -12.71 -14.87 6.10
C PRO A 126 -11.36 -15.45 6.52
N LEU A 127 -10.25 -14.94 5.97
CA LEU A 127 -8.91 -15.38 6.37
C LEU A 127 -8.60 -15.01 7.82
N GLY A 128 -9.01 -13.82 8.25
CA GLY A 128 -8.84 -13.37 9.63
C GLY A 128 -9.56 -14.28 10.61
N TYR A 129 -10.81 -14.65 10.31
CA TYR A 129 -11.56 -15.63 11.10
C TYR A 129 -10.84 -16.99 11.12
N LEU A 130 -10.49 -17.53 9.93
CA LEU A 130 -9.87 -18.84 9.77
C LEU A 130 -8.52 -18.95 10.49
N PHE A 131 -7.68 -17.93 10.37
CA PHE A 131 -6.34 -17.93 10.97
C PHE A 131 -6.39 -17.64 12.47
N ALA A 132 -7.25 -16.72 12.92
CA ALA A 132 -7.31 -16.35 14.32
C ALA A 132 -7.95 -17.45 15.19
N ILE A 133 -9.05 -18.07 14.72
CA ILE A 133 -9.87 -18.97 15.53
C ILE A 133 -9.56 -20.45 15.23
N PRO A 134 -9.94 -21.05 14.07
CA PRO A 134 -9.64 -22.45 13.77
C PRO A 134 -8.17 -22.83 13.84
N MET A 135 -7.25 -21.97 13.38
CA MET A 135 -5.81 -22.25 13.42
C MET A 135 -5.14 -21.81 14.74
N GLY A 136 -5.86 -21.16 15.65
CA GLY A 136 -5.34 -20.75 16.95
C GLY A 136 -4.21 -19.71 16.90
N LEU A 137 -4.00 -19.01 15.77
CA LEU A 137 -2.92 -18.01 15.65
C LEU A 137 -3.26 -16.67 16.33
N GLY A 138 -4.52 -16.48 16.76
CA GLY A 138 -4.97 -15.27 17.44
C GLY A 138 -4.64 -14.00 16.65
N VAL A 139 -4.00 -13.04 17.32
CA VAL A 139 -3.61 -11.74 16.73
C VAL A 139 -2.68 -11.90 15.53
N ASN A 140 -1.75 -12.85 15.56
CA ASN A 140 -0.84 -13.11 14.43
C ASN A 140 -1.62 -13.56 13.18
N GLY A 141 -2.67 -14.35 13.36
CA GLY A 141 -3.55 -14.77 12.26
C GLY A 141 -4.24 -13.60 11.58
N ILE A 142 -4.70 -12.61 12.37
CA ILE A 142 -5.29 -11.37 11.84
C ILE A 142 -4.25 -10.58 11.03
N VAL A 143 -3.02 -10.44 11.54
CA VAL A 143 -1.93 -9.75 10.84
C VAL A 143 -1.62 -10.41 9.49
N TRP A 144 -1.56 -11.75 9.44
CA TRP A 144 -1.37 -12.48 8.18
C TRP A 144 -2.50 -12.25 7.19
N ALA A 145 -3.75 -12.24 7.66
CA ALA A 145 -4.91 -11.94 6.80
C ALA A 145 -4.85 -10.53 6.20
N VAL A 146 -4.43 -9.53 6.99
CA VAL A 146 -4.20 -8.15 6.51
C VAL A 146 -3.11 -8.11 5.44
N ILE A 147 -1.98 -8.78 5.66
CA ILE A 147 -0.87 -8.83 4.69
C ILE A 147 -1.35 -9.43 3.36
N VAL A 148 -2.04 -10.58 3.41
CA VAL A 148 -2.53 -11.26 2.21
C VAL A 148 -3.52 -10.37 1.45
N ALA A 149 -4.47 -9.75 2.15
CA ALA A 149 -5.44 -8.85 1.53
C ALA A 149 -4.78 -7.61 0.92
N SER A 150 -3.83 -6.97 1.63
CA SER A 150 -3.13 -5.79 1.10
C SER A 150 -2.24 -6.12 -0.09
N LEU A 151 -1.57 -7.28 -0.09
CA LEU A 151 -0.79 -7.74 -1.25
C LEU A 151 -1.68 -8.06 -2.45
N MET A 152 -2.82 -8.70 -2.22
CA MET A 152 -3.81 -8.94 -3.28
C MET A 152 -4.30 -7.62 -3.88
N SER A 153 -4.62 -6.64 -3.04
CA SER A 153 -5.03 -5.31 -3.48
C SER A 153 -3.94 -4.61 -4.28
N ALA A 154 -2.71 -4.55 -3.75
CA ALA A 154 -1.55 -3.96 -4.41
C ALA A 154 -1.28 -4.58 -5.80
N THR A 155 -1.34 -5.91 -5.89
CA THR A 155 -1.10 -6.64 -7.16
C THR A 155 -2.19 -6.36 -8.19
N LEU A 156 -3.46 -6.35 -7.79
CA LEU A 156 -4.58 -6.01 -8.66
C LEU A 156 -4.51 -4.58 -9.18
N LEU A 157 -4.18 -3.61 -8.31
CA LEU A 157 -4.03 -2.20 -8.69
C LEU A 157 -2.84 -2.00 -9.63
N TRP A 158 -1.73 -2.68 -9.37
CA TRP A 158 -0.57 -2.63 -10.25
C TRP A 158 -0.87 -3.26 -11.62
N GLY A 159 -1.54 -4.40 -11.65
CA GLY A 159 -2.01 -5.03 -12.89
C GLY A 159 -2.93 -4.11 -13.70
N ARG A 160 -3.89 -3.45 -13.03
CA ARG A 160 -4.77 -2.46 -13.63
C ARG A 160 -3.99 -1.27 -14.21
N PHE A 161 -3.02 -0.76 -13.47
CA PHE A 161 -2.16 0.34 -13.91
C PHE A 161 -1.35 -0.03 -15.17
N LEU A 162 -0.74 -1.21 -15.19
CA LEU A 162 0.02 -1.70 -16.35
C LEU A 162 -0.88 -1.90 -17.57
N TRP A 163 -2.12 -2.35 -17.36
CA TRP A 163 -3.10 -2.53 -18.44
C TRP A 163 -3.52 -1.19 -19.07
N LEU A 164 -3.82 -0.18 -18.25
CA LEU A 164 -4.19 1.16 -18.72
C LEU A 164 -3.04 1.84 -19.48
N THR A 165 -1.81 1.61 -19.02
CA THR A 165 -0.63 2.23 -19.60
C THR A 165 0.01 1.40 -20.72
N ASN A 166 -0.61 0.31 -21.17
CA ASN A 166 -0.07 -0.56 -22.21
C ASN A 166 -0.01 0.17 -23.58
N PRO A 167 1.17 0.26 -24.23
CA PRO A 167 1.36 0.96 -25.50
C PRO A 167 0.41 0.53 -26.63
N ARG A 168 -0.06 -0.73 -26.61
CA ARG A 168 -0.97 -1.26 -27.65
C ARG A 168 -2.35 -0.59 -27.65
N ARG A 169 -2.83 -0.10 -26.50
CA ARG A 169 -4.12 0.62 -26.39
C ARG A 169 -3.99 2.12 -26.68
N VAL A 170 -2.85 2.71 -26.36
CA VAL A 170 -2.58 4.13 -26.65
C VAL A 170 -2.57 4.38 -28.18
N ARG A 171 -2.07 3.42 -28.96
CA ARG A 171 -2.09 3.50 -30.44
C ARG A 171 -3.48 3.32 -31.06
N SER A 172 -4.42 2.61 -30.42
CA SER A 172 -5.75 2.41 -30.98
C SER A 172 -6.67 3.63 -30.80
N SER A 173 -6.46 4.46 -29.76
CA SER A 173 -7.22 5.72 -29.61
C SER A 173 -6.72 6.84 -30.51
N SER A 174 -5.44 6.82 -30.93
CA SER A 174 -4.89 7.78 -31.89
C SER A 174 -5.21 7.45 -33.37
N ALA A 175 -5.78 6.27 -33.63
CA ALA A 175 -6.11 5.80 -34.99
C ALA A 175 -7.60 6.01 -35.36
N ALA A 176 -8.42 6.55 -34.47
CA ALA A 176 -9.77 6.97 -34.83
C ALA A 176 -9.69 8.19 -35.77
N PRO A 177 -10.32 8.17 -36.96
CA PRO A 177 -10.38 9.34 -37.81
C PRO A 177 -11.06 10.46 -37.03
N ARG A 178 -10.41 11.63 -36.96
CA ARG A 178 -11.09 12.87 -36.59
C ARG A 178 -12.08 13.18 -37.71
N SER A 179 -13.32 12.73 -37.56
CA SER A 179 -14.42 13.12 -38.45
C SER A 179 -14.79 14.57 -38.14
N GLY A 180 -14.51 15.45 -39.10
CA GLY A 180 -15.26 16.67 -39.46
C GLY A 180 -15.55 17.66 -38.34
#